data_AF-A0A7C4SB66-F1
#
_entry.id   AF-A0A7C4SB66-F1
#
_cell.length_a   1.000
_cell.length_b   1.000
_cell.length_c   1.000
_cell.angle_alpha   90.00
_cell.angle_beta   90.00
_cell.angle_gamma   90.00
#
_symmetry.space_group_name_H-M   'P 1'
#
loop_
_entity.id
_entity.type
_entity.pdbx_description
1 polymer ?
#
loop_
_entity_poly.entity_id
_entity_poly.type
_entity_poly.pdbx_seq_one_letter_code
_entity_poly.pdbx_strand_id
1 'polypeptide(L)'
;TKKGLFEEADEGTLFLDEIGELPPPLQVKLLRVLQDGEIRRVGDAKPLKVDVRIIAATVKELAKEVNEGRFREDLYYRLNVLPIHVPPLRERREDIPLLVNHFIKKYNQALNKKVEGIDPTALDALVKYRWSGNVRELENTIERAIVLADGNRIEFDNLPVEIQGFEEKGPPAPLGEDEYSIKKASKVLETHLITKALIKTRGNHTHAARLLEISHRALLYKIKEYGIEEKELLEGR
;
A
#
# COMPACT_ATOMS: atom_id res chain seq x y z
N THR A 1 33.82 19.52 17.18
CA THR A 1 33.18 19.65 15.86
C THR A 1 32.66 18.27 15.48
N LYS A 2 31.37 18.12 15.17
CA LYS A 2 30.79 16.81 14.81
C LYS A 2 31.30 16.40 13.42
N LYS A 3 31.76 15.16 13.26
CA LYS A 3 32.18 14.63 11.95
C LYS A 3 30.95 14.56 11.02
N GLY A 4 31.17 14.74 9.73
CA GLY A 4 30.13 14.55 8.71
C GLY A 4 29.96 13.07 8.36
N LEU A 5 28.84 12.70 7.74
CA LEU A 5 28.52 11.30 7.42
C LEU A 5 29.58 10.62 6.53
N PHE A 6 30.15 11.35 5.56
CA PHE A 6 31.24 10.83 4.72
C PHE A 6 32.55 10.60 5.49
N GLU A 7 32.85 11.45 6.48
CA GLU A 7 34.02 11.27 7.35
C GLU A 7 33.82 10.12 8.36
N GLU A 8 32.57 9.88 8.77
CA GLU A 8 32.24 8.75 9.65
C GLU A 8 32.24 7.41 8.92
N ALA A 9 31.97 7.43 7.61
CA ALA A 9 31.91 6.24 6.75
C ALA A 9 33.20 5.99 5.95
N ASP A 10 34.29 6.70 6.26
CA ASP A 10 35.60 6.52 5.62
C ASP A 10 36.10 5.08 5.80
N GLU A 11 36.62 4.49 4.72
CA GLU A 11 36.94 3.06 4.55
C GLU A 11 35.74 2.11 4.77
N GLY A 12 34.52 2.64 4.72
CA GLY A 12 33.28 1.95 5.07
C GLY A 12 32.22 2.00 3.98
N THR A 13 30.95 1.89 4.39
CA THR A 13 29.78 1.97 3.50
C THR A 13 28.82 3.04 3.98
N LEU A 14 28.39 3.91 3.07
CA LEU A 14 27.37 4.93 3.32
C LEU A 14 26.10 4.60 2.56
N PHE A 15 24.99 4.45 3.28
CA PHE A 15 23.66 4.29 2.71
C PHE A 15 22.97 5.65 2.62
N LEU A 16 22.51 6.01 1.42
CA LEU A 16 21.79 7.25 1.15
C LEU A 16 20.36 6.92 0.70
N ASP A 17 19.38 7.21 1.56
CA ASP A 17 17.97 7.03 1.21
C ASP A 17 17.40 8.27 0.50
N GLU A 18 16.36 8.07 -0.28
CA GLU A 18 15.61 9.11 -1.02
C GLU A 18 16.50 10.07 -1.85
N ILE A 19 17.51 9.53 -2.56
CA ILE A 19 18.50 10.35 -3.27
C ILE A 19 17.88 11.28 -4.35
N GLY A 20 16.72 10.91 -4.89
CA GLY A 20 15.97 11.71 -5.86
C GLY A 20 15.30 12.98 -5.29
N GLU A 21 15.31 13.18 -3.96
CA GLU A 21 14.83 14.41 -3.32
C GLU A 21 15.97 15.40 -3.02
N LEU A 22 17.22 15.07 -3.38
CA LEU A 22 18.35 15.95 -3.09
C LEU A 22 18.22 17.30 -3.82
N PRO A 23 18.31 18.43 -3.08
CA PRO A 23 18.40 19.75 -3.68
C PRO A 23 19.60 19.86 -4.65
N PRO A 24 19.49 20.64 -5.75
CA PRO A 24 20.56 20.75 -6.75
C PRO A 24 21.96 21.11 -6.19
N PRO A 25 22.11 21.99 -5.18
CA PRO A 25 23.42 22.27 -4.60
C PRO A 25 24.07 21.06 -3.91
N LEU A 26 23.27 20.16 -3.36
CA LEU A 26 23.76 18.93 -2.73
C LEU A 26 24.13 17.87 -3.77
N GLN A 27 23.43 17.82 -4.92
CA GLN A 27 23.81 16.94 -6.03
C GLN A 27 25.23 17.25 -6.52
N VAL A 28 25.60 18.53 -6.64
CA VAL A 28 26.97 18.95 -7.02
C VAL A 28 28.01 18.51 -5.98
N LYS A 29 27.69 18.63 -4.69
CA LYS A 29 28.61 18.20 -3.62
C LYS A 29 28.79 16.69 -3.62
N LEU A 30 27.70 15.94 -3.78
CA LEU A 30 27.74 14.48 -3.84
C LEU A 30 28.55 14.00 -5.05
N LEU A 31 28.38 14.64 -6.21
CA LEU A 31 29.14 14.33 -7.41
C LEU A 31 30.65 14.45 -7.18
N ARG A 32 31.11 15.48 -6.46
CA ARG A 32 32.54 15.66 -6.13
C ARG A 32 33.08 14.53 -5.28
N VAL A 33 32.31 14.05 -4.30
CA VAL A 33 32.73 12.90 -3.49
C VAL A 33 32.83 11.64 -4.35
N LEU A 34 31.84 11.41 -5.22
CA LEU A 34 31.79 10.26 -6.12
C LEU A 34 32.89 10.28 -7.20
N GLN A 35 33.37 11.46 -7.60
CA GLN A 35 34.39 11.62 -8.64
C GLN A 35 35.81 11.65 -8.06
N ASP A 36 36.03 12.48 -7.04
CA ASP A 36 37.37 12.83 -6.56
C ASP A 36 37.71 12.16 -5.22
N GLY A 37 36.71 11.57 -4.55
CA GLY A 37 36.88 11.05 -3.18
C GLY A 37 37.17 12.16 -2.18
N GLU A 38 36.73 13.39 -2.44
CA GLU A 38 37.03 14.55 -1.60
C GLU A 38 35.77 15.20 -1.03
N ILE A 39 35.84 15.55 0.26
CA ILE A 39 34.83 16.35 0.94
C ILE A 39 35.42 17.62 1.51
N ARG A 40 34.56 18.60 1.79
CA ARG A 40 34.95 19.85 2.44
C ARG A 40 34.01 20.15 3.59
N ARG A 41 34.56 20.36 4.78
CA ARG A 41 33.78 20.79 5.96
C ARG A 41 33.21 22.19 5.75
N VAL A 42 32.09 22.45 6.39
CA VAL A 42 31.47 23.79 6.36
C VAL A 42 32.43 24.77 7.04
N GLY A 43 32.83 25.82 6.32
CA GLY A 43 33.75 26.86 6.83
C GLY A 43 35.24 26.57 6.61
N ASP A 44 35.64 25.31 6.42
CA ASP A 44 37.03 24.99 6.06
C ASP A 44 37.28 25.28 4.58
N ALA A 45 38.54 25.55 4.22
CA ALA A 45 38.96 25.72 2.83
C ALA A 45 39.62 24.46 2.24
N LYS A 46 40.14 23.57 3.09
CA LYS A 46 40.90 22.40 2.67
C LYS A 46 39.97 21.20 2.44
N PRO A 47 40.11 20.49 1.31
CA PRO A 47 39.44 19.20 1.11
C PRO A 47 40.08 18.12 1.99
N LEU A 48 39.29 17.09 2.29
CA LEU A 48 39.67 15.87 2.98
C LEU A 48 39.36 14.70 2.04
N LYS A 49 40.32 13.78 1.88
CA LYS A 49 40.08 12.56 1.12
C LYS A 49 39.30 11.56 1.97
N VAL A 50 38.38 10.86 1.33
CA VAL A 50 37.57 9.77 1.89
C VAL A 50 37.45 8.65 0.87
N ASP A 51 37.44 7.40 1.34
CA ASP A 51 37.15 6.22 0.55
C ASP A 51 35.86 5.57 1.08
N VAL A 52 34.76 5.67 0.33
CA VAL A 52 33.45 5.25 0.81
C VAL A 52 32.72 4.47 -0.26
N ARG A 53 32.27 3.26 0.08
CA ARG A 53 31.30 2.54 -0.75
C ARG A 53 29.92 3.17 -0.58
N ILE A 54 29.32 3.64 -1.67
CA ILE A 54 27.98 4.25 -1.64
C ILE A 54 26.91 3.22 -2.05
N ILE A 55 25.85 3.14 -1.27
CA ILE A 55 24.59 2.47 -1.63
C ILE A 55 23.50 3.53 -1.58
N ALA A 56 22.76 3.72 -2.67
CA ALA A 56 21.69 4.71 -2.74
C ALA A 56 20.34 4.06 -3.02
N ALA A 57 19.28 4.62 -2.45
CA ALA A 57 17.90 4.23 -2.68
C ALA A 57 17.05 5.45 -3.04
N THR A 58 15.97 5.21 -3.80
CA THR A 58 15.01 6.25 -4.19
C THR A 58 13.70 5.61 -4.63
N VAL A 59 12.60 6.30 -4.36
CA VAL A 59 11.26 5.96 -4.88
C VAL A 59 11.04 6.58 -6.27
N LYS A 60 11.74 7.67 -6.60
CA LYS A 60 11.64 8.35 -7.89
C LYS A 60 12.40 7.61 -8.98
N GLU A 61 11.84 7.67 -10.20
CA GLU A 61 12.53 7.24 -11.41
C GLU A 61 13.56 8.29 -11.84
N LEU A 62 14.84 8.08 -11.47
CA LEU A 62 15.90 9.07 -11.70
C LEU A 62 16.08 9.45 -13.17
N ALA A 63 15.90 8.51 -14.10
CA ALA A 63 15.97 8.80 -15.53
C ALA A 63 14.94 9.87 -15.96
N LYS A 64 13.73 9.82 -15.39
CA LYS A 64 12.69 10.83 -15.61
C LYS A 64 13.07 12.17 -14.96
N GLU A 65 13.59 12.14 -13.73
CA GLU A 65 14.04 13.36 -13.04
C GLU A 65 15.20 14.07 -13.77
N VAL A 66 16.07 13.31 -14.46
CA VAL A 66 17.11 13.86 -15.35
C VAL A 66 16.48 14.57 -16.55
N ASN A 67 15.54 13.92 -17.24
CA ASN A 67 14.85 14.51 -18.40
C ASN A 67 14.08 15.79 -18.04
N GLU A 68 13.56 15.87 -16.81
CA GLU A 68 12.85 17.04 -16.29
C GLU A 68 13.78 18.11 -15.68
N GLY A 69 15.10 17.90 -15.73
CA GLY A 69 16.12 18.84 -15.25
C GLY A 69 16.19 18.99 -13.73
N ARG A 70 15.53 18.11 -12.98
CA ARG A 70 15.51 18.12 -11.50
C ARG A 70 16.66 17.31 -10.89
N PHE A 71 17.22 16.39 -11.67
CA PHE A 71 18.38 15.60 -11.29
C PHE A 71 19.49 15.74 -12.34
N ARG A 72 20.74 15.83 -11.91
CA ARG A 72 21.85 15.96 -12.85
C ARG A 72 22.18 14.64 -13.52
N GLU A 73 22.37 14.69 -14.83
CA GLU A 73 22.74 13.54 -15.64
C GLU A 73 24.09 12.93 -15.22
N ASP A 74 25.09 13.77 -14.92
CA ASP A 74 26.42 13.32 -14.48
C ASP A 74 26.39 12.52 -13.17
N LEU A 75 25.58 12.96 -12.21
CA LEU A 75 25.36 12.27 -10.94
C LEU A 75 24.58 10.96 -11.16
N TYR A 76 23.58 10.96 -12.03
CA TYR A 76 22.79 9.77 -12.34
C TYR A 76 23.67 8.61 -12.83
N TYR A 77 24.57 8.85 -13.79
CA TYR A 77 25.45 7.80 -14.30
C TYR A 77 26.50 7.33 -13.28
N ARG A 78 26.85 8.15 -12.27
CA ARG A 78 27.76 7.73 -11.19
C ARG A 78 27.07 6.91 -10.11
N LEU A 79 25.77 7.10 -9.91
CA LEU A 79 24.99 6.28 -8.98
C LEU A 79 24.47 4.99 -9.63
N ASN A 80 24.02 5.08 -10.89
CA ASN A 80 23.37 3.97 -11.60
C ASN A 80 24.37 2.98 -12.23
N VAL A 81 25.34 2.51 -11.44
CA VAL A 81 26.34 1.54 -11.89
C VAL A 81 25.79 0.12 -11.80
N LEU A 82 25.12 -0.21 -10.69
CA LEU A 82 24.48 -1.50 -10.46
C LEU A 82 23.06 -1.28 -9.92
N PRO A 83 22.05 -1.10 -10.79
CA PRO A 83 20.67 -0.93 -10.36
C PRO A 83 20.10 -2.21 -9.76
N ILE A 84 19.47 -2.09 -8.60
CA ILE A 84 18.68 -3.16 -7.99
C ILE A 84 17.23 -2.67 -7.92
N HIS A 85 16.34 -3.35 -8.64
CA HIS A 85 14.91 -3.07 -8.58
C HIS A 85 14.27 -3.85 -7.42
N VAL A 86 13.65 -3.13 -6.48
CA VAL A 86 12.89 -3.75 -5.39
C VAL A 86 11.42 -3.77 -5.78
N PRO A 87 10.85 -4.95 -6.09
CA PRO A 87 9.46 -5.04 -6.52
C PRO A 87 8.51 -4.68 -5.36
N PRO A 88 7.40 -3.99 -5.67
CA PRO A 88 6.37 -3.72 -4.69
C PRO A 88 5.72 -5.02 -4.20
N LEU A 89 5.14 -4.99 -2.99
CA LEU A 89 4.57 -6.18 -2.34
C LEU A 89 3.51 -6.88 -3.20
N ARG A 90 2.73 -6.11 -3.97
CA ARG A 90 1.70 -6.62 -4.90
C ARG A 90 2.21 -7.51 -6.03
N GLU A 91 3.50 -7.42 -6.35
CA GLU A 91 4.19 -8.24 -7.37
C GLU A 91 4.87 -9.47 -6.75
N ARG A 92 4.92 -9.55 -5.41
CA ARG A 92 5.50 -10.66 -4.64
C ARG A 92 4.55 -11.14 -3.54
N ARG A 93 3.31 -11.42 -3.93
CA ARG A 93 2.23 -11.80 -3.01
C ARG A 93 2.52 -13.09 -2.23
N GLU A 94 3.34 -13.96 -2.82
CA GLU A 94 3.86 -15.20 -2.22
C GLU A 94 4.53 -14.95 -0.85
N ASP A 95 5.13 -13.76 -0.65
CA ASP A 95 5.85 -13.39 0.57
C ASP A 95 4.91 -12.95 1.71
N ILE A 96 3.65 -12.59 1.39
CA ILE A 96 2.70 -12.02 2.36
C ILE A 96 2.48 -12.95 3.56
N PRO A 97 2.20 -14.27 3.40
CA PRO A 97 2.03 -15.17 4.55
C PRO A 97 3.26 -15.21 5.47
N LEU A 98 4.47 -15.18 4.90
CA LEU A 98 5.71 -15.18 5.68
C LEU A 98 5.88 -13.87 6.46
N LEU A 99 5.62 -12.74 5.81
CA LEU A 99 5.66 -11.41 6.43
C LEU A 99 4.62 -11.25 7.54
N VAL A 100 3.39 -11.71 7.32
CA VAL A 100 2.32 -11.71 8.34
C VAL A 100 2.77 -12.48 9.59
N ASN A 101 3.30 -13.69 9.41
CA ASN A 101 3.81 -14.49 10.53
C ASN A 101 4.98 -13.81 11.26
N HIS A 102 5.85 -13.12 10.53
CA HIS A 102 6.92 -12.33 11.12
C HIS A 102 6.36 -11.19 11.99
N PHE A 103 5.40 -10.41 11.48
CA PHE A 103 4.82 -9.30 12.22
C PHE A 103 4.00 -9.76 13.43
N ILE A 104 3.25 -10.86 13.33
CA ILE A 104 2.55 -11.45 14.48
C ILE A 104 3.53 -11.75 15.61
N LYS A 105 4.67 -12.40 15.31
CA LYS A 105 5.70 -12.70 16.31
C LYS A 105 6.30 -11.42 16.92
N LYS A 106 6.63 -10.44 16.08
CA LYS A 106 7.18 -9.15 16.50
C LYS A 106 6.25 -8.41 17.46
N TYR A 107 4.97 -8.31 17.12
CA TYR A 107 4.01 -7.50 17.88
C TYR A 107 3.39 -8.23 19.07
N ASN A 108 3.33 -9.56 19.08
CA ASN A 108 3.01 -10.29 20.30
C ASN A 108 3.98 -9.96 21.44
N GLN A 109 5.28 -9.89 21.14
CA GLN A 109 6.31 -9.54 22.11
C GLN A 109 6.16 -8.07 22.57
N ALA A 110 5.92 -7.15 21.63
CA ALA A 110 5.81 -5.73 21.94
C ALA A 110 4.52 -5.36 22.71
N LEU A 111 3.40 -6.01 22.39
CA LEU A 111 2.06 -5.69 22.93
C LEU A 111 1.61 -6.65 24.04
N ASN A 112 2.45 -7.63 24.42
CA ASN A 112 2.13 -8.68 25.39
C ASN A 112 0.82 -9.43 25.06
N LYS A 113 0.60 -9.72 23.78
CA LYS A 113 -0.52 -10.49 23.24
C LYS A 113 -0.07 -11.93 22.93
N LYS A 114 -1.05 -12.83 22.73
CA LYS A 114 -0.83 -14.26 22.44
C LYS A 114 -1.56 -14.70 21.18
N VAL A 115 -1.40 -13.94 20.10
CA VAL A 115 -1.96 -14.29 18.79
C VAL A 115 -1.10 -15.38 18.16
N GLU A 116 -1.64 -16.57 17.98
CA GLU A 116 -0.95 -17.74 17.43
C GLU A 116 -0.91 -17.74 15.91
N GLY A 117 -1.82 -17.01 15.24
CA GLY A 117 -1.85 -16.93 13.79
C GLY A 117 -2.98 -16.07 13.24
N ILE A 118 -3.27 -16.28 11.96
CA ILE A 118 -4.32 -15.60 11.20
C ILE A 118 -5.27 -16.63 10.60
N ASP A 119 -6.54 -16.28 10.46
CA ASP A 119 -7.51 -17.14 9.81
C ASP A 119 -7.29 -17.23 8.30
N PRO A 120 -7.59 -18.38 7.67
CA PRO A 120 -7.40 -18.53 6.23
C PRO A 120 -8.14 -17.49 5.39
N THR A 121 -9.35 -17.09 5.80
CA THR A 121 -10.16 -16.06 5.13
C THR A 121 -9.52 -14.67 5.23
N ALA A 122 -9.02 -14.31 6.42
CA ALA A 122 -8.29 -13.07 6.64
C ALA A 122 -6.97 -13.04 5.84
N LEU A 123 -6.23 -14.15 5.81
CA LEU A 123 -5.00 -14.26 5.05
C LEU A 123 -5.24 -14.13 3.54
N ASP A 124 -6.27 -14.78 3.00
CA ASP A 124 -6.64 -14.67 1.58
C ASP A 124 -6.99 -13.23 1.19
N ALA A 125 -7.70 -12.50 2.07
CA ALA A 125 -8.00 -11.09 1.89
C ALA A 125 -6.73 -10.23 1.82
N LEU A 126 -5.78 -10.47 2.73
CA LEU A 126 -4.47 -9.80 2.70
C LEU A 126 -3.69 -10.11 1.42
N VAL A 127 -3.70 -11.36 0.94
CA VAL A 127 -3.00 -11.77 -0.29
C VAL A 127 -3.59 -11.08 -1.53
N LYS A 128 -4.91 -10.87 -1.56
CA LYS A 128 -5.61 -10.24 -2.68
C LYS A 128 -5.50 -8.71 -2.68
N TYR A 129 -5.22 -8.10 -1.54
CA TYR A 129 -5.13 -6.65 -1.40
C TYR A 129 -3.97 -6.03 -2.21
N ARG A 130 -4.14 -4.78 -2.65
CA ARG A 130 -3.20 -4.10 -3.57
C ARG A 130 -1.91 -3.62 -2.91
N TRP A 131 -1.91 -3.40 -1.59
CA TRP A 131 -0.75 -2.93 -0.81
C TRP A 131 -0.02 -1.73 -1.44
N SER A 132 -0.73 -0.61 -1.57
CA SER A 132 -0.14 0.61 -2.15
C SER A 132 0.99 1.19 -1.29
N GLY A 133 0.92 1.02 0.04
CA GLY A 133 1.98 1.35 0.99
C GLY A 133 2.97 0.20 1.26
N ASN A 134 2.92 -0.88 0.46
CA ASN A 134 3.82 -2.04 0.52
C ASN A 134 3.90 -2.66 1.93
N VAL A 135 5.10 -3.10 2.31
CA VAL A 135 5.37 -3.81 3.57
C VAL A 135 5.02 -2.97 4.80
N ARG A 136 5.17 -1.63 4.74
CA ARG A 136 4.80 -0.74 5.86
C ARG A 136 3.30 -0.75 6.13
N GLU A 137 2.48 -0.75 5.06
CA GLU A 137 1.02 -0.83 5.19
C GLU A 137 0.59 -2.19 5.75
N LEU A 138 1.21 -3.28 5.28
CA LEU A 138 0.98 -4.62 5.82
C LEU A 138 1.35 -4.70 7.31
N GLU A 139 2.52 -4.18 7.68
CA GLU A 139 2.99 -4.14 9.07
C GLU A 139 1.99 -3.44 9.99
N ASN A 140 1.58 -2.21 9.64
CA ASN A 140 0.60 -1.43 10.40
C ASN A 140 -0.76 -2.13 10.48
N THR A 141 -1.18 -2.79 9.40
CA THR A 141 -2.43 -3.55 9.36
C THR A 141 -2.41 -4.69 10.35
N ILE A 142 -1.33 -5.47 10.38
CA ILE A 142 -1.18 -6.60 11.29
C ILE A 142 -1.05 -6.13 12.74
N GLU A 143 -0.30 -5.07 13.00
CA GLU A 143 -0.21 -4.45 14.32
C GLU A 143 -1.61 -4.08 14.85
N ARG A 144 -2.40 -3.35 14.05
CA ARG A 144 -3.77 -2.96 14.40
C ARG A 144 -4.67 -4.19 14.61
N ALA A 145 -4.58 -5.19 13.75
CA ALA A 145 -5.38 -6.41 13.87
C ALA A 145 -5.09 -7.16 15.17
N ILE A 146 -3.83 -7.20 15.64
CA ILE A 146 -3.45 -7.82 16.92
C ILE A 146 -4.02 -7.05 18.12
N VAL A 147 -4.08 -5.72 18.03
CA VAL A 147 -4.70 -4.89 19.08
C VAL A 147 -6.20 -5.20 19.19
N LEU A 148 -6.87 -5.33 18.04
CA LEU A 148 -8.31 -5.60 17.94
C LEU A 148 -8.69 -7.07 18.16
N ALA A 149 -7.74 -7.99 18.05
CA ALA A 149 -7.99 -9.40 18.29
C ALA A 149 -8.32 -9.64 19.77
N ASP A 150 -9.52 -10.16 20.00
CA ASP A 150 -10.00 -10.63 21.32
C ASP A 150 -9.54 -12.08 21.59
N GLY A 151 -9.29 -12.85 20.53
CA GLY A 151 -8.88 -14.26 20.58
C GLY A 151 -7.37 -14.51 20.38
N ASN A 152 -7.02 -15.77 20.13
CA ASN A 152 -5.67 -16.21 19.78
C ASN A 152 -5.40 -16.15 18.26
N ARG A 153 -6.33 -15.66 17.44
CA ARG A 153 -6.14 -15.54 15.98
C ARG A 153 -6.63 -14.18 15.49
N ILE A 154 -6.03 -13.71 14.41
CA ILE A 154 -6.55 -12.57 13.65
C ILE A 154 -7.67 -13.09 12.76
N GLU A 155 -8.88 -12.65 13.05
CA GLU A 155 -10.08 -12.94 12.27
C GLU A 155 -10.27 -11.90 11.17
N PHE A 156 -11.11 -12.21 10.20
CA PHE A 156 -11.42 -11.32 9.08
C PHE A 156 -11.97 -9.97 9.55
N ASP A 157 -12.79 -9.99 10.60
CA ASP A 157 -13.43 -8.81 11.18
C ASP A 157 -12.44 -7.88 11.90
N ASN A 158 -11.23 -8.35 12.21
CA ASN A 158 -10.18 -7.54 12.80
C ASN A 158 -9.41 -6.71 11.77
N LEU A 159 -9.55 -7.02 10.48
CA LEU A 159 -8.90 -6.29 9.40
C LEU A 159 -9.58 -4.94 9.14
N PRO A 160 -8.87 -3.95 8.57
CA PRO A 160 -9.48 -2.72 8.07
C PRO A 160 -10.56 -3.00 7.02
N VAL A 161 -11.59 -2.16 6.96
CA VAL A 161 -12.75 -2.29 6.05
C VAL A 161 -12.30 -2.29 4.59
N GLU A 162 -11.22 -1.58 4.28
CA GLU A 162 -10.59 -1.50 2.97
C GLU A 162 -10.07 -2.87 2.49
N ILE A 163 -9.65 -3.74 3.42
CA ILE A 163 -9.11 -5.08 3.15
C ILE A 163 -10.21 -6.14 3.23
N GLN A 164 -11.22 -5.94 4.06
CA GLN A 164 -12.42 -6.78 4.16
C GLN A 164 -13.26 -6.81 2.88
N GLY A 165 -12.91 -6.00 1.87
CA GLY A 165 -13.55 -6.11 0.56
C GLY A 165 -15.02 -5.69 0.57
N PHE A 166 -15.30 -4.44 0.99
CA PHE A 166 -16.25 -3.69 0.17
C PHE A 166 -15.60 -3.57 -1.21
N GLU A 167 -16.05 -4.38 -2.19
CA GLU A 167 -15.49 -4.48 -3.53
C GLU A 167 -15.12 -3.10 -4.13
N GLU A 168 -13.88 -2.64 -3.96
CA GLU A 168 -13.16 -2.04 -5.07
C GLU A 168 -12.74 -3.21 -5.95
N LYS A 169 -13.66 -3.65 -6.81
CA LYS A 169 -13.18 -4.12 -8.10
C LYS A 169 -12.28 -3.00 -8.61
N GLY A 170 -11.01 -3.32 -8.83
CA GLY A 170 -10.17 -2.52 -9.72
C GLY A 170 -10.92 -2.26 -11.03
N PRO A 171 -10.40 -1.39 -11.92
CA PRO A 171 -11.08 -1.13 -13.20
C PRO A 171 -11.50 -2.48 -13.78
N PRO A 172 -12.78 -2.64 -14.20
CA PRO A 172 -13.30 -3.93 -14.61
C PRO A 172 -12.34 -4.53 -15.63
N ALA A 173 -12.12 -5.85 -15.54
CA ALA A 173 -11.40 -6.59 -16.58
C ALA A 173 -11.82 -6.05 -17.96
N PRO A 174 -10.88 -5.87 -18.91
CA PRO A 174 -11.21 -5.28 -20.20
C PRO A 174 -12.46 -5.98 -20.74
N LEU A 175 -13.54 -5.21 -20.83
CA LEU A 175 -14.82 -5.66 -21.32
C LEU A 175 -14.54 -6.28 -22.69
N GLY A 176 -14.87 -7.56 -22.86
CA GLY A 176 -14.91 -8.17 -24.18
C GLY A 176 -15.73 -7.28 -25.10
N GLU A 177 -15.33 -7.17 -26.35
CA GLU A 177 -15.73 -6.12 -27.31
C GLU A 177 -17.25 -5.98 -27.56
N ASP A 178 -18.10 -6.83 -26.96
CA ASP A 178 -19.54 -6.92 -27.21
C ASP A 178 -20.46 -6.51 -26.04
N GLU A 179 -19.97 -5.91 -24.94
CA GLU A 179 -20.81 -5.67 -23.75
C GLU A 179 -20.91 -4.20 -23.25
N TYR A 180 -21.12 -3.24 -24.16
CA TYR A 180 -21.42 -1.83 -23.83
C TYR A 180 -22.88 -1.57 -23.42
N SER A 181 -23.50 -2.45 -22.62
CA SER A 181 -24.89 -2.26 -22.19
C SER A 181 -24.97 -1.53 -20.84
N ILE A 182 -25.22 -0.21 -20.88
CA ILE A 182 -25.50 0.63 -19.70
C ILE A 182 -26.57 -0.01 -18.81
N LYS A 183 -27.58 -0.67 -19.41
CA LYS A 183 -28.65 -1.37 -18.68
C LYS A 183 -28.14 -2.48 -17.76
N LYS A 184 -27.14 -3.27 -18.20
CA LYS A 184 -26.55 -4.33 -17.37
C LYS A 184 -25.72 -3.75 -16.23
N ALA A 185 -24.92 -2.71 -16.50
CA ALA A 185 -24.12 -2.03 -15.49
C ALA A 185 -25.00 -1.37 -14.40
N SER A 186 -26.07 -0.68 -14.81
CA SER A 186 -27.04 -0.09 -13.87
C SER A 186 -27.74 -1.16 -13.03
N LYS A 187 -28.10 -2.31 -13.60
CA LYS A 187 -28.73 -3.41 -12.86
C LYS A 187 -27.84 -3.92 -11.73
N VAL A 188 -26.54 -4.11 -11.99
CA VAL A 188 -25.57 -4.58 -10.99
C VAL A 188 -25.46 -3.57 -9.84
N LEU A 189 -25.29 -2.29 -10.18
CA LEU A 189 -25.18 -1.22 -9.19
C LEU A 189 -26.45 -1.09 -8.32
N GLU A 190 -27.62 -1.10 -8.96
CA GLU A 190 -28.90 -0.99 -8.25
C GLU A 190 -29.16 -2.19 -7.33
N THR A 191 -28.83 -3.42 -7.79
CA THR A 191 -28.97 -4.63 -6.97
C THR A 191 -28.10 -4.54 -5.71
N HIS A 192 -26.86 -4.08 -5.84
CA HIS A 192 -25.95 -3.90 -4.71
C HIS A 192 -26.47 -2.85 -3.72
N LEU A 193 -26.90 -1.68 -4.21
CA LEU A 193 -27.41 -0.61 -3.34
C LEU A 193 -28.70 -1.01 -2.63
N ILE A 194 -29.62 -1.69 -3.32
CA ILE A 194 -30.86 -2.21 -2.74
C ILE A 194 -30.57 -3.20 -1.62
N THR A 195 -29.68 -4.17 -1.86
CA THR A 195 -29.29 -5.17 -0.86
C THR A 195 -28.68 -4.51 0.38
N LYS A 196 -27.78 -3.54 0.20
CA LYS A 196 -27.14 -2.79 1.29
C LYS A 196 -28.15 -1.99 2.13
N ALA A 197 -29.13 -1.36 1.47
CA ALA A 197 -30.17 -0.61 2.16
C ALA A 197 -31.09 -1.54 2.97
N LEU A 198 -31.47 -2.70 2.41
CA LEU A 198 -32.31 -3.69 3.09
C LEU A 198 -31.63 -4.29 4.33
N ILE A 199 -30.34 -4.63 4.25
CA ILE A 199 -29.57 -5.12 5.40
C ILE A 199 -29.50 -4.05 6.49
N LYS A 200 -29.15 -2.81 6.12
CA LYS A 200 -29.02 -1.69 7.06
C LYS A 200 -30.34 -1.36 7.77
N THR A 201 -31.47 -1.57 7.11
CA THR A 201 -32.80 -1.31 7.67
C THR A 201 -33.49 -2.56 8.21
N ARG A 202 -32.78 -3.70 8.26
CA ARG A 202 -33.29 -5.01 8.73
C ARG A 202 -34.60 -5.42 8.03
N GLY A 203 -34.65 -5.26 6.71
CA GLY A 203 -35.83 -5.58 5.89
C GLY A 203 -36.95 -4.53 5.93
N ASN A 204 -36.74 -3.35 6.53
CA ASN A 204 -37.75 -2.29 6.47
C ASN A 204 -37.70 -1.57 5.11
N HIS A 205 -38.63 -1.94 4.22
CA HIS A 205 -38.72 -1.43 2.84
C HIS A 205 -39.02 0.06 2.75
N THR A 206 -39.79 0.62 3.69
CA THR A 206 -40.09 2.06 3.71
C THR A 206 -38.85 2.87 4.08
N HIS A 207 -38.05 2.40 5.03
CA HIS A 207 -36.78 3.04 5.37
C HIS A 207 -35.71 2.82 4.28
N ALA A 208 -35.65 1.64 3.67
CA ALA A 208 -34.70 1.35 2.59
C ALA A 208 -34.97 2.23 1.36
N ALA A 209 -36.23 2.40 0.97
CA ALA A 209 -36.63 3.26 -0.15
C ALA A 209 -36.23 4.72 0.08
N ARG A 210 -36.40 5.22 1.32
CA ARG A 210 -35.97 6.57 1.71
C ARG A 210 -34.45 6.73 1.65
N LEU A 211 -33.70 5.72 2.09
CA LEU A 211 -32.23 5.73 2.09
C LEU A 211 -31.64 5.67 0.66
N LEU A 212 -32.38 5.05 -0.27
CA LEU A 212 -32.02 4.96 -1.67
C LEU A 212 -32.59 6.10 -2.52
N GLU A 213 -33.32 7.03 -1.90
CA GLU A 213 -33.96 8.17 -2.58
C GLU A 213 -34.90 7.77 -3.73
N ILE A 214 -35.53 6.59 -3.63
CA ILE A 214 -36.51 6.10 -4.60
C ILE A 214 -37.88 5.89 -3.96
N SER A 215 -38.92 5.85 -4.80
CA SER A 215 -40.27 5.54 -4.30
C SER A 215 -40.35 4.11 -3.76
N HIS A 216 -41.17 3.91 -2.72
CA HIS A 216 -41.44 2.58 -2.16
C HIS A 216 -41.91 1.58 -3.23
N ARG A 217 -42.73 2.04 -4.19
CA ARG A 217 -43.21 1.23 -5.31
C ARG A 217 -42.09 0.82 -6.26
N ALA A 218 -41.14 1.72 -6.54
CA ALA A 218 -39.99 1.44 -7.39
C ALA A 218 -39.03 0.42 -6.75
N LEU A 219 -38.83 0.52 -5.43
CA LEU A 219 -38.03 -0.45 -4.67
C LEU A 219 -38.63 -1.87 -4.78
N LEU A 220 -39.93 -2.04 -4.50
CA LEU A 220 -40.59 -3.35 -4.57
C LEU A 220 -40.56 -3.96 -5.98
N TYR A 221 -40.68 -3.12 -7.01
CA TYR A 221 -40.56 -3.56 -8.39
C TYR A 221 -39.14 -4.08 -8.70
N LYS A 222 -38.10 -3.34 -8.31
CA LYS A 222 -36.70 -3.71 -8.54
C LYS A 222 -36.27 -4.95 -7.75
N ILE A 223 -36.76 -5.12 -6.51
CA ILE A 223 -36.53 -6.34 -5.71
C ILE A 223 -37.03 -7.59 -6.46
N LYS A 224 -38.26 -7.51 -7.00
CA LYS A 224 -38.87 -8.60 -7.77
C LYS A 224 -38.20 -8.82 -9.13
N GLU A 225 -37.85 -7.74 -9.82
CA GLU A 225 -37.19 -7.80 -11.14
C GLU A 225 -35.76 -8.37 -11.05
N TYR A 226 -35.06 -8.10 -9.96
CA TYR A 226 -33.66 -8.53 -9.77
C TYR A 226 -33.53 -9.81 -8.96
N GLY A 227 -34.64 -10.40 -8.48
CA GLY A 227 -34.65 -11.69 -7.80
C GLY A 227 -33.95 -11.66 -6.45
N ILE A 228 -34.07 -10.57 -5.70
CA ILE A 228 -33.41 -10.40 -4.40
C ILE A 228 -34.22 -11.19 -3.35
N GLU A 229 -33.69 -12.33 -2.87
CA GLU A 229 -34.35 -13.18 -1.89
C GLU A 229 -34.11 -12.68 -0.45
N GLU A 230 -35.12 -12.02 0.12
CA GLU A 230 -35.06 -11.36 1.43
C GLU A 230 -34.82 -12.31 2.62
N LYS A 231 -35.18 -13.60 2.48
CA LYS A 231 -34.99 -14.61 3.54
C LYS A 231 -33.52 -14.99 3.71
N GLU A 232 -32.79 -15.23 2.62
CA GLU A 232 -31.37 -15.57 2.67
C GLU A 232 -30.51 -14.41 3.22
N LEU A 233 -30.94 -13.16 3.00
CA LEU A 233 -30.26 -11.95 3.47
C LEU A 233 -30.39 -11.70 4.98
N LEU A 234 -31.42 -12.26 5.63
CA LEU A 234 -31.72 -12.03 7.04
C LEU A 234 -31.45 -13.26 7.93
N GLU A 235 -31.41 -14.46 7.35
CA GLU A 235 -31.11 -15.73 8.04
C GLU A 235 -29.61 -16.06 8.15
N GLY A 236 -28.72 -15.30 7.52
CA GLY A 236 -27.26 -15.44 7.66
C GLY A 236 -26.68 -14.89 8.99
N ARG A 237 -27.42 -14.99 10.09
CA ARG A 237 -26.99 -14.64 11.46
C ARG A 237 -27.03 -15.83 12.39
#